data_AF-A0A9D1JP38-F1
#
_entry.id   AF-A0A9D1JP38-F1
#
_cell.length_a   1.000
_cell.length_b   1.000
_cell.length_c   1.000
_cell.angle_alpha   90.00
_cell.angle_beta   90.00
_cell.angle_gamma   90.00
#
_symmetry.space_group_name_H-M   'P 1'
#
loop_
_entity.id
_entity.type
_entity.pdbx_description
1 polymer ?
#
loop_
_entity_poly.entity_id
_entity_poly.type
_entity_poly.pdbx_seq_one_letter_code
_entity_poly.pdbx_strand_id
1 'polypeptide(L)' 'MTKMTEKLLKIGNRAIKKAQENNRKKGISNVYSINGKIVFQLPNGDITTQYNFS' A
#
# COMPACT_ATOMS: atom_id res chain seq x y z
N MET A 1 -12.38 -9.44 -18.54
CA MET A 1 -12.12 -9.95 -17.17
C MET A 1 -13.05 -11.12 -16.91
N THR A 2 -12.57 -12.19 -16.27
CA THR A 2 -13.45 -13.30 -15.88
C THR A 2 -13.98 -13.07 -14.45
N LYS A 3 -15.11 -13.70 -14.09
CA LYS A 3 -15.66 -13.65 -12.71
C LYS A 3 -14.64 -14.11 -11.65
N MET A 4 -13.75 -15.03 -12.02
CA MET A 4 -12.67 -15.50 -11.13
C MET A 4 -11.64 -14.40 -10.89
N THR A 5 -11.17 -13.73 -11.95
CA THR A 5 -10.21 -12.62 -11.86
C THR A 5 -10.75 -11.49 -10.98
N GLU A 6 -12.03 -11.13 -11.12
CA GLU A 6 -12.68 -10.11 -10.28
C GLU A 6 -12.72 -10.50 -8.80
N LYS A 7 -13.01 -11.77 -8.51
CA LYS A 7 -13.05 -12.27 -7.13
C LYS A 7 -11.66 -12.23 -6.49
N LEU A 8 -10.63 -12.65 -7.21
CA LEU A 8 -9.25 -12.56 -6.76
C LEU A 8 -8.83 -11.12 -6.50
N LEU A 9 -9.17 -10.20 -7.41
CA LEU A 9 -8.88 -8.78 -7.25
C LEU A 9 -9.57 -8.18 -6.01
N LYS A 10 -10.84 -8.53 -5.76
CA LYS A 10 -11.57 -8.09 -4.55
C LYS A 10 -10.89 -8.57 -3.27
N ILE A 11 -10.44 -9.83 -3.23
CA ILE A 11 -9.74 -10.40 -2.07
C ILE A 11 -8.40 -9.67 -1.85
N GLY A 12 -7.60 -9.51 -2.91
CA GLY A 12 -6.33 -8.78 -2.86
C GLY A 12 -6.50 -7.35 -2.37
N ASN A 13 -7.46 -6.61 -2.93
CA ASN A 13 -7.77 -5.24 -2.52
C ASN A 13 -8.16 -5.14 -1.04
N ARG A 14 -8.93 -6.11 -0.53
CA ARG A 14 -9.29 -6.16 0.90
C ARG A 14 -8.07 -6.41 1.79
N ALA A 15 -7.20 -7.33 1.41
CA ALA A 15 -5.98 -7.65 2.15
C ALA A 15 -5.02 -6.44 2.20
N ILE A 16 -4.80 -5.78 1.06
CA ILE A 16 -3.95 -4.59 0.96
C ILE A 16 -4.48 -3.45 1.84
N LYS A 17 -5.79 -3.15 1.78
CA LYS A 17 -6.40 -2.10 2.63
C LYS A 17 -6.21 -2.36 4.12
N LYS A 18 -6.38 -3.61 4.56
CA LYS A 18 -6.16 -4.01 5.96
C LYS A 18 -4.69 -3.85 6.37
N ALA A 19 -3.75 -4.24 5.52
CA ALA A 19 -2.32 -4.06 5.77
C ALA A 19 -1.97 -2.56 5.90
N GLN A 20 -2.49 -1.73 5.00
CA GLN A 20 -2.25 -0.29 5.02
C GLN A 20 -2.80 0.39 6.28
N GLU A 21 -3.97 -0.04 6.74
CA GLU A 21 -4.56 0.48 7.97
C GLU A 21 -3.75 0.06 9.21
N ASN A 22 -3.27 -1.19 9.25
CA ASN A 22 -2.39 -1.65 10.32
C ASN A 22 -1.06 -0.90 10.35
N ASN A 23 -0.48 -0.61 9.18
CA ASN A 23 0.72 0.20 9.06
C ASN A 23 0.50 1.61 9.64
N ARG A 24 -0.59 2.29 9.25
CA ARG A 24 -0.95 3.60 9.81
C ARG A 24 -1.07 3.57 11.34
N LYS A 25 -1.76 2.56 11.88
CA LYS A 25 -1.90 2.39 13.35
C LYS A 25 -0.57 2.17 14.08
N LYS A 26 0.44 1.64 13.39
CA LYS A 26 1.77 1.37 13.93
C LYS A 26 2.80 2.46 13.62
N GLY A 27 2.42 3.53 12.92
CA GLY A 27 3.37 4.53 12.45
C GLY A 27 4.35 4.00 11.38
N ILE A 28 3.97 2.95 10.66
CA ILE A 28 4.77 2.37 9.57
C ILE A 28 4.29 2.98 8.25
N SER A 29 5.23 3.37 7.39
CA SER A 29 4.91 3.91 6.07
C SER A 29 4.33 2.85 5.14
N ASN A 30 3.36 3.23 4.31
CA ASN A 30 2.86 2.35 3.24
C ASN A 30 3.76 2.46 2.01
N VAL A 31 4.03 1.34 1.35
CA VAL A 31 4.86 1.29 0.15
C VAL A 31 3.99 0.99 -1.08
N TYR A 32 4.25 1.72 -2.16
CA TYR A 32 3.57 1.59 -3.45
C TYR A 32 4.59 1.51 -4.57
N SER A 33 4.21 0.86 -5.68
CA SER A 33 4.90 1.00 -6.96
C SER A 33 3.97 1.71 -7.92
N ILE A 34 4.30 2.95 -8.28
CA ILE A 34 3.51 3.79 -9.19
C ILE A 34 4.37 4.07 -10.40
N ASN A 35 3.93 3.62 -11.57
CA ASN A 35 4.68 3.73 -12.84
C ASN A 35 6.12 3.19 -12.73
N GLY A 36 6.31 2.08 -12.01
CA GLY A 36 7.61 1.46 -11.79
C GLY A 36 8.49 2.15 -10.75
N LYS A 37 8.03 3.23 -10.12
CA LYS A 37 8.76 3.93 -9.05
C LYS A 37 8.22 3.54 -7.68
N ILE A 38 9.12 3.27 -6.75
CA ILE A 38 8.76 3.03 -5.35
C ILE A 38 8.43 4.37 -4.68
N VAL A 39 7.27 4.40 -4.04
CA VAL A 39 6.72 5.56 -3.35
C VAL A 39 6.27 5.15 -1.97
N PHE A 40 6.57 5.98 -0.98
CA PHE A 40 6.22 5.78 0.42
C PHE A 40 5.19 6.81 0.82
N GLN A 41 4.10 6.37 1.43
CA GLN A 41 3.18 7.24 2.18
C GLN A 41 3.55 7.15 3.66
N LEU A 42 4.09 8.23 4.19
CA LEU A 42 4.45 8.38 5.59
C LEU A 42 3.18 8.36 6.48
N PRO A 43 3.30 8.09 7.79
CA PRO A 43 2.16 8.03 8.71
C PRO A 43 1.36 9.34 8.80
N ASN A 44 2.02 10.48 8.58
CA ASN A 44 1.39 11.81 8.53
C ASN A 44 0.62 12.08 7.22
N GLY A 45 0.70 11.17 6.24
CA GLY A 45 0.06 11.29 4.93
C GLY A 45 0.96 11.79 3.81
N ASP A 46 2.17 12.28 4.13
CA ASP A 46 3.11 12.78 3.13
C ASP A 46 3.59 11.66 2.20
N ILE A 47 3.84 12.02 0.96
CA ILE A 47 4.29 11.10 -0.08
C ILE A 47 5.73 11.42 -0.44
N THR A 48 6.61 10.42 -0.37
CA THR A 48 8.04 10.56 -0.67
C THR A 48 8.56 9.39 -1.50
N THR A 49 9.59 9.63 -2.30
CA THR A 49 10.37 8.58 -2.97
C THR A 49 11.66 8.23 -2.21
N GLN A 50 11.94 8.96 -1.13
CA GLN A 50 13.10 8.76 -0.26
C GLN A 50 12.61 8.18 1.06
N TYR A 51 13.03 6.96 1.38
CA TYR A 51 12.74 6.34 2.67
C TYR A 51 14.05 6.00 3.37
N ASN A 52 14.39 6.80 4.38
CA ASN A 52 15.55 6.54 5.21
C ASN A 52 15.10 5.60 6.32
N PHE A 53 15.43 4.31 6.16
CA PHE A 53 15.43 3.38 7.29
C PHE A 53 16.71 3.70 8.08
N SER A 54 16.58 4.43 9.19
CA SER A 54 17.66 4.64 10.16
C SER A 54 17.63 3.54 11.22
#